data_AF-A0AAQ4EBT6-F1
#
_entry.id   AF-A0AAQ4EBT6-F1
#
_cell.length_a   1.000
_cell.length_b   1.000
_cell.length_c   1.000
_cell.angle_alpha   90.00
_cell.angle_beta   90.00
_cell.angle_gamma   90.00
#
_symmetry.space_group_name_H-M   'P 1'
#
loop_
_entity.id
_entity.type
_entity.pdbx_description
1 polymer ?
#
loop_
_entity_poly.entity_id
_entity_poly.type
_entity_poly.pdbx_seq_one_letter_code
_entity_poly.pdbx_strand_id
1 'polypeptide(L)'
;MLYIECETCCSVASIFCWCLICFLGYTYSFGRSFQDQEWASKEFVPKQPRRCNMVAWNPVSYNYLAACLDKHKGDYSVHIWDVQNVGCRPVELGYSDSAQSLGWFYQSPMTFVSGMNNKQLRIYDTRDPSRPCVASTKATNGLCVDPFFEHRIASFYMNQLVLWDTRNFEKPVTTQIENSNIVKIAWSPTRSNVLGLLTKDSNVVKLYDVQHPQGVADDVEPTMVERTVQPFPSAVMVSSFAWHPHDENRMLAVTSGGSTIDYTVFDRITLNWSPPSELVWTQGRKLVHCWDDRDNSYELSGDIAVKMRKRALLGYGLEVCKCCMPYAQAYPKTTMRVTRRCH
;
A
#
# COMPACT_ATOMS: atom_id res chain seq x y z
N MET A 1 -17.22 -14.75 -14.00
CA MET A 1 -17.61 -13.33 -13.89
C MET A 1 -18.80 -13.17 -12.93
N LEU A 2 -18.50 -13.06 -11.62
CA LEU A 2 -19.48 -12.58 -10.64
C LEU A 2 -19.71 -11.08 -10.91
N TYR A 3 -20.78 -10.76 -11.62
CA TYR A 3 -21.23 -9.39 -11.83
C TYR A 3 -21.77 -8.86 -10.50
N ILE A 4 -21.03 -7.94 -9.86
CA ILE A 4 -21.59 -7.12 -8.78
C ILE A 4 -21.94 -5.77 -9.42
N GLU A 5 -23.16 -5.68 -9.95
CA GLU A 5 -23.76 -4.40 -10.31
C GLU A 5 -24.13 -3.66 -9.01
N CYS A 6 -23.25 -2.77 -8.56
CA CYS A 6 -23.64 -1.72 -7.61
C CYS A 6 -23.79 -0.42 -8.38
N GLU A 7 -25.01 -0.07 -8.79
CA GLU A 7 -25.33 1.18 -9.51
C GLU A 7 -24.94 2.45 -8.73
N THR A 8 -24.66 2.33 -7.42
CA THR A 8 -24.43 3.48 -6.51
C THR A 8 -23.01 3.60 -5.94
N CYS A 9 -22.16 2.58 -6.10
CA CYS A 9 -20.82 2.51 -5.49
C CYS A 9 -19.69 3.07 -6.37
N CYS A 10 -20.01 3.55 -7.58
CA CYS A 10 -19.03 3.85 -8.66
C CYS A 10 -17.94 4.91 -8.33
N SER A 11 -17.91 5.47 -7.11
CA SER A 11 -16.91 6.44 -6.68
C SER A 11 -15.75 5.88 -5.85
N VAL A 12 -15.81 4.64 -5.33
CA VAL A 12 -14.75 4.07 -4.47
C VAL A 12 -14.40 2.65 -4.93
N ALA A 13 -13.51 2.56 -5.92
CA ALA A 13 -13.00 1.29 -6.41
C ALA A 13 -11.99 0.69 -5.42
N SER A 14 -12.41 -0.26 -4.58
CA SER A 14 -11.53 -1.03 -3.67
C SER A 14 -11.07 -2.35 -4.29
N ILE A 15 -9.78 -2.63 -4.10
CA ILE A 15 -8.93 -3.53 -4.92
C ILE A 15 -9.10 -5.04 -4.67
N PHE A 16 -10.11 -5.47 -3.91
CA PHE A 16 -10.47 -6.90 -3.83
C PHE A 16 -11.79 -7.24 -4.52
N CYS A 17 -12.46 -6.25 -5.09
CA CYS A 17 -13.49 -6.54 -6.07
C CYS A 17 -12.80 -6.85 -7.40
N TRP A 18 -12.91 -8.08 -7.87
CA TRP A 18 -12.71 -8.46 -9.27
C TRP A 18 -13.76 -7.81 -10.18
N CYS A 19 -14.07 -6.52 -9.97
CA CYS A 19 -15.02 -5.77 -10.75
C CYS A 19 -14.27 -4.84 -11.70
N LEU A 20 -14.32 -5.26 -12.96
CA LEU A 20 -14.53 -4.44 -14.15
C LEU A 20 -14.67 -2.94 -13.87
N ILE A 21 -13.74 -2.17 -14.42
CA ILE A 21 -14.02 -0.79 -14.80
C ILE A 21 -14.94 -0.86 -16.02
N CYS A 22 -16.25 -0.81 -15.80
CA CYS A 22 -17.24 -0.62 -16.87
C CYS A 22 -17.52 0.87 -17.02
N PHE A 23 -16.80 1.52 -17.93
CA PHE A 23 -17.32 2.67 -18.65
C PHE A 23 -17.00 2.48 -20.14
N LEU A 24 -18.04 2.42 -20.96
CA LEU A 24 -17.99 2.43 -22.43
C LEU A 24 -17.41 1.18 -23.13
N GLY A 25 -17.88 -0.02 -22.75
CA GLY A 25 -17.90 -1.17 -23.67
C GLY A 25 -16.58 -1.90 -23.93
N TYR A 26 -15.50 -1.60 -23.21
CA TYR A 26 -14.26 -2.37 -23.26
C TYR A 26 -13.84 -2.79 -21.84
N THR A 27 -13.77 -4.10 -21.62
CA THR A 27 -13.44 -4.71 -20.32
C THR A 27 -12.00 -5.21 -20.34
N TYR A 28 -11.18 -4.68 -19.45
CA TYR A 28 -9.83 -5.17 -19.20
C TYR A 28 -9.73 -5.53 -17.72
N SER A 29 -9.35 -6.78 -17.43
CA SER A 29 -9.19 -7.28 -16.06
C SER A 29 -7.89 -8.05 -15.94
N PHE A 30 -7.27 -7.97 -14.76
CA PHE A 30 -6.18 -8.86 -14.38
C PHE A 30 -6.76 -9.98 -13.51
N GLY A 31 -6.90 -11.21 -14.05
CA GLY A 31 -7.44 -12.34 -13.29
C GLY A 31 -7.69 -13.62 -14.10
N ARG A 32 -7.72 -14.78 -13.43
CA ARG A 32 -8.17 -16.08 -13.97
C ARG A 32 -9.67 -16.06 -14.30
N SER A 33 -10.06 -16.43 -15.52
CA SER A 33 -11.46 -16.67 -15.88
C SER A 33 -12.11 -17.72 -14.95
N PHE A 34 -13.01 -17.28 -14.05
CA PHE A 34 -13.86 -18.18 -13.27
C PHE A 34 -15.01 -18.68 -14.17
N GLN A 35 -15.22 -20.00 -14.23
CA GLN A 35 -16.34 -20.62 -14.94
C GLN A 35 -17.68 -20.16 -14.35
N ASP A 36 -18.59 -19.69 -15.21
CA ASP A 36 -19.64 -18.73 -14.85
C ASP A 36 -21.02 -19.31 -14.50
N GLN A 37 -21.23 -20.63 -14.56
CA GLN A 37 -22.60 -21.16 -14.63
C GLN A 37 -23.33 -21.36 -13.30
N GLU A 38 -22.66 -21.43 -12.15
CA GLU A 38 -23.33 -21.72 -10.85
C GLU A 38 -23.58 -20.49 -9.95
N TRP A 39 -22.93 -19.35 -10.23
CA TRP A 39 -23.00 -18.15 -9.39
C TRP A 39 -23.67 -16.95 -10.07
N ALA A 40 -23.91 -16.99 -11.37
CA ALA A 40 -24.36 -15.85 -12.19
C ALA A 40 -25.83 -15.40 -11.97
N SER A 41 -26.48 -15.81 -10.88
CA SER A 41 -27.89 -15.49 -10.62
C SER A 41 -28.26 -15.39 -9.14
N LYS A 42 -27.28 -15.24 -8.24
CA LYS A 42 -27.54 -15.16 -6.80
C LYS A 42 -27.51 -13.71 -6.34
N GLU A 43 -28.66 -13.24 -5.84
CA GLU A 43 -28.80 -11.88 -5.32
C GLU A 43 -28.56 -11.84 -3.81
N PHE A 44 -27.66 -10.95 -3.37
CA PHE A 44 -27.38 -10.69 -1.96
C PHE A 44 -28.03 -9.38 -1.56
N VAL A 45 -29.33 -9.42 -1.27
CA VAL A 45 -30.13 -8.22 -1.05
C VAL A 45 -30.21 -7.90 0.46
N PRO A 46 -29.85 -6.67 0.88
CA PRO A 46 -30.12 -6.23 2.24
C PRO A 46 -31.64 -6.13 2.49
N LYS A 47 -32.07 -6.27 3.75
CA LYS A 47 -33.50 -6.23 4.10
C LYS A 47 -34.21 -4.95 3.65
N GLN A 48 -33.50 -3.83 3.68
CA GLN A 48 -34.02 -2.52 3.28
C GLN A 48 -33.15 -1.92 2.17
N PRO A 49 -33.73 -1.56 1.00
CA PRO A 49 -32.98 -0.99 -0.11
C PRO A 49 -32.44 0.38 0.28
N ARG A 50 -31.12 0.56 0.13
CA ARG A 50 -30.40 1.81 0.41
C ARG A 50 -29.08 1.85 -0.33
N ARG A 51 -28.42 3.01 -0.32
CA ARG A 51 -27.11 3.19 -0.94
C ARG A 51 -26.10 2.21 -0.35
N CYS A 52 -25.38 1.53 -1.25
CA CYS A 52 -24.20 0.77 -0.91
C CYS A 52 -22.97 1.65 -1.16
N ASN A 53 -22.15 1.81 -0.13
CA ASN A 53 -20.97 2.68 -0.16
C ASN A 53 -19.73 1.89 -0.59
N MET A 54 -19.63 0.63 -0.19
CA MET A 54 -18.54 -0.26 -0.61
C MET A 54 -18.97 -1.72 -0.57
N VAL A 55 -18.43 -2.49 -1.50
CA VAL A 55 -18.42 -3.96 -1.48
C VAL A 55 -16.97 -4.43 -1.49
N ALA A 56 -16.65 -5.44 -0.67
CA ALA A 56 -15.29 -5.99 -0.62
C ALA A 56 -15.31 -7.49 -0.33
N TRP A 57 -14.65 -8.25 -1.20
CA TRP A 57 -14.33 -9.65 -0.95
C TRP A 57 -13.24 -9.77 0.11
N ASN A 58 -13.33 -10.82 0.90
CA ASN A 58 -12.26 -11.20 1.80
C ASN A 58 -11.07 -11.73 0.97
N PRO A 59 -9.86 -11.16 1.15
CA PRO A 59 -8.68 -11.48 0.36
C PRO A 59 -8.08 -12.85 0.66
N VAL A 60 -8.47 -13.47 1.78
CA VAL A 60 -7.96 -14.78 2.22
C VAL A 60 -9.04 -15.85 2.13
N SER A 61 -10.22 -15.57 2.68
CA SER A 61 -11.37 -16.48 2.63
C SER A 61 -12.35 -16.01 1.55
N TYR A 62 -12.09 -16.41 0.31
CA TYR A 62 -12.83 -15.95 -0.88
C TYR A 62 -14.34 -16.25 -0.89
N ASN A 63 -14.85 -17.00 0.09
CA ASN A 63 -16.27 -17.22 0.27
C ASN A 63 -16.99 -16.07 0.99
N TYR A 64 -16.27 -15.16 1.66
CA TYR A 64 -16.91 -14.04 2.35
C TYR A 64 -16.95 -12.78 1.51
N LEU A 65 -18.15 -12.23 1.37
CA LEU A 65 -18.45 -10.95 0.74
C LEU A 65 -18.98 -9.98 1.79
N ALA A 66 -18.38 -8.80 1.92
CA ALA A 66 -18.92 -7.75 2.76
C ALA A 66 -19.50 -6.60 1.94
N ALA A 67 -20.58 -5.99 2.44
CA ALA A 67 -21.07 -4.71 1.98
C ALA A 67 -21.27 -3.73 3.13
N CYS A 68 -20.98 -2.46 2.83
CA CYS A 68 -21.21 -1.31 3.68
C CYS A 68 -22.32 -0.45 3.09
N LEU A 69 -23.31 -0.14 3.91
CA LEU A 69 -24.54 0.54 3.53
C LEU A 69 -24.73 1.82 4.33
N ASP A 70 -25.57 2.70 3.81
CA ASP A 70 -25.99 3.90 4.53
C ASP A 70 -26.81 3.59 5.79
N LYS A 71 -26.98 4.63 6.62
CA LYS A 71 -27.76 4.53 7.85
C LYS A 71 -29.24 4.31 7.53
N HIS A 72 -29.82 3.30 8.17
CA HIS A 72 -31.26 3.10 8.23
C HIS A 72 -31.68 2.82 9.67
N LYS A 73 -32.80 3.40 10.11
CA LYS A 73 -33.27 3.24 11.49
C LYS A 73 -33.77 1.81 11.69
N GLY A 74 -33.20 1.09 12.66
CA GLY A 74 -33.61 -0.28 12.96
C GLY A 74 -33.03 -1.34 12.03
N ASP A 75 -32.01 -1.00 11.23
CA ASP A 75 -31.28 -1.96 10.39
C ASP A 75 -29.77 -1.79 10.52
N TYR A 76 -29.00 -2.78 10.09
CA TYR A 76 -27.55 -2.86 10.23
C TYR A 76 -26.83 -2.34 9.00
N SER A 77 -25.78 -1.53 9.14
CA SER A 77 -25.08 -0.97 7.96
C SER A 77 -24.04 -1.88 7.33
N VAL A 78 -23.53 -2.87 8.06
CA VAL A 78 -22.54 -3.82 7.54
C VAL A 78 -23.18 -5.19 7.42
N HIS A 79 -23.03 -5.82 6.25
CA HIS A 79 -23.52 -7.17 5.98
C HIS A 79 -22.39 -8.02 5.44
N ILE A 80 -22.26 -9.24 5.96
CA ILE A 80 -21.25 -10.20 5.52
C ILE A 80 -21.96 -11.48 5.12
N TRP A 81 -21.85 -11.85 3.86
CA TRP A 81 -22.42 -13.07 3.31
C TRP A 81 -21.34 -14.13 3.11
N ASP A 82 -21.69 -15.37 3.41
CA ASP A 82 -20.95 -16.53 2.93
C ASP A 82 -21.58 -16.98 1.60
N VAL A 83 -20.89 -16.74 0.50
CA VAL A 83 -21.42 -17.03 -0.84
C VAL A 83 -21.46 -18.52 -1.16
N GLN A 84 -20.76 -19.36 -0.38
CA GLN A 84 -20.89 -20.81 -0.48
C GLN A 84 -22.14 -21.31 0.25
N ASN A 85 -22.59 -20.60 1.28
CA ASN A 85 -23.71 -20.99 2.13
C ASN A 85 -24.88 -20.00 2.03
N VAL A 86 -25.43 -19.87 0.83
CA VAL A 86 -26.41 -18.82 0.45
C VAL A 86 -27.75 -18.93 1.21
N GLY A 87 -28.02 -20.05 1.87
CA GLY A 87 -29.18 -20.20 2.76
C GLY A 87 -28.98 -19.60 4.16
N CYS A 88 -27.75 -19.29 4.54
CA CYS A 88 -27.45 -18.70 5.85
C CYS A 88 -27.72 -17.19 5.85
N ARG A 89 -28.25 -16.70 6.97
CA ARG A 89 -28.41 -15.26 7.17
C ARG A 89 -27.03 -14.60 7.22
N PRO A 90 -26.86 -13.40 6.63
CA PRO A 90 -25.61 -12.67 6.73
C PRO A 90 -25.30 -12.32 8.19
N VAL A 91 -24.01 -12.13 8.49
CA VAL A 91 -23.60 -11.49 9.74
C VAL A 91 -23.91 -9.99 9.61
N GLU A 92 -24.76 -9.49 10.49
CA GLU A 92 -25.27 -8.11 10.47
C GLU A 92 -24.61 -7.29 11.61
N LEU A 93 -23.93 -6.20 11.26
CA LEU A 93 -23.14 -5.39 12.20
C LEU A 93 -23.42 -3.89 12.01
N GLY A 94 -23.23 -3.10 13.07
CA GLY A 94 -23.47 -1.64 13.02
C GLY A 94 -24.95 -1.27 13.01
N TYR A 95 -25.68 -1.68 14.04
CA TYR A 95 -27.12 -1.41 14.19
C TYR A 95 -27.43 0.09 14.22
N SER A 96 -28.30 0.56 13.33
CA SER A 96 -28.70 1.98 13.19
C SER A 96 -27.54 2.96 12.97
N ASP A 97 -26.39 2.46 12.51
CA ASP A 97 -25.20 3.23 12.14
C ASP A 97 -25.09 3.34 10.61
N SER A 98 -24.24 4.22 10.09
CA SER A 98 -23.80 4.20 8.68
C SER A 98 -22.42 3.57 8.55
N ALA A 99 -22.17 2.85 7.46
CA ALA A 99 -20.85 2.32 7.13
C ALA A 99 -20.39 2.91 5.79
N GLN A 100 -19.23 3.57 5.78
CA GLN A 100 -18.69 4.26 4.61
C GLN A 100 -17.61 3.45 3.92
N SER A 101 -16.77 2.77 4.70
CA SER A 101 -15.66 2.01 4.16
C SER A 101 -15.37 0.73 4.96
N LEU A 102 -14.61 -0.21 4.40
CA LEU A 102 -14.33 -1.54 4.91
C LEU A 102 -13.04 -2.09 4.30
N GLY A 103 -12.31 -2.88 5.08
CA GLY A 103 -11.06 -3.50 4.69
C GLY A 103 -10.79 -4.71 5.56
N TRP A 104 -10.48 -5.82 4.93
CA TRP A 104 -10.22 -7.10 5.57
C TRP A 104 -8.75 -7.18 6.01
N PHE A 105 -8.51 -7.81 7.15
CA PHE A 105 -7.15 -8.18 7.55
C PHE A 105 -6.70 -9.44 6.80
N TYR A 106 -5.41 -9.49 6.46
CA TYR A 106 -4.83 -10.61 5.71
C TYR A 106 -4.40 -11.76 6.62
N GLN A 107 -3.93 -11.45 7.83
CA GLN A 107 -3.46 -12.43 8.81
C GLN A 107 -4.61 -13.05 9.61
N SER A 108 -5.73 -12.32 9.73
CA SER A 108 -6.93 -12.72 10.46
C SER A 108 -8.16 -12.66 9.57
N PRO A 109 -8.52 -13.76 8.87
CA PRO A 109 -9.57 -13.75 7.84
C PRO A 109 -10.96 -13.39 8.35
N MET A 110 -11.24 -13.62 9.63
CA MET A 110 -12.54 -13.32 10.23
C MET A 110 -12.63 -11.90 10.82
N THR A 111 -11.58 -11.11 10.65
CA THR A 111 -11.45 -9.76 11.21
C THR A 111 -11.39 -8.73 10.09
N PHE A 112 -12.09 -7.61 10.28
CA PHE A 112 -12.07 -6.49 9.34
C PHE A 112 -12.24 -5.16 10.07
N VAL A 113 -11.81 -4.07 9.44
CA VAL A 113 -12.04 -2.71 9.92
C VAL A 113 -13.09 -2.02 9.05
N SER A 114 -13.97 -1.25 9.66
CA SER A 114 -15.04 -0.49 9.00
C SER A 114 -15.10 0.95 9.50
N GLY A 115 -15.29 1.88 8.57
CA GLY A 115 -15.52 3.31 8.85
C GLY A 115 -16.98 3.58 9.15
N MET A 116 -17.30 3.79 10.41
CA MET A 116 -18.68 3.88 10.92
C MET A 116 -19.05 5.32 11.29
N ASN A 117 -20.32 5.71 11.06
CA ASN A 117 -20.93 6.96 11.53
C ASN A 117 -20.18 8.26 11.19
N ASN A 118 -19.27 8.23 10.22
CA ASN A 118 -18.39 9.35 9.85
C ASN A 118 -17.54 9.90 11.02
N LYS A 119 -17.36 9.08 12.07
CA LYS A 119 -16.78 9.52 13.36
C LYS A 119 -15.89 8.48 14.04
N GLN A 120 -15.89 7.25 13.56
CA GLN A 120 -15.11 6.19 14.19
C GLN A 120 -14.69 5.12 13.17
N LEU A 121 -13.53 4.53 13.38
CA LEU A 121 -13.17 3.25 12.78
C LEU A 121 -13.47 2.16 13.80
N ARG A 122 -14.11 1.06 13.38
CA ARG A 122 -14.38 -0.11 14.22
C ARG A 122 -13.77 -1.35 13.62
N ILE A 123 -13.00 -2.09 14.41
CA ILE A 123 -12.49 -3.41 14.06
C ILE A 123 -13.45 -4.44 14.63
N TYR A 124 -14.00 -5.28 13.78
CA TYR A 124 -14.89 -6.36 14.15
C TYR A 124 -14.20 -7.70 13.93
N ASP A 125 -14.34 -8.61 14.89
CA ASP A 125 -14.14 -10.03 14.67
C ASP A 125 -15.51 -10.67 14.49
N THR A 126 -15.75 -11.31 13.36
CA THR A 126 -17.04 -11.97 13.07
C THR A 126 -17.34 -13.14 14.01
N ARG A 127 -16.32 -13.68 14.69
CA ARG A 127 -16.46 -14.72 15.71
C ARG A 127 -16.93 -14.17 17.06
N ASP A 128 -16.59 -12.93 17.38
CA ASP A 128 -17.05 -12.20 18.57
C ASP A 128 -17.39 -10.74 18.22
N PRO A 129 -18.58 -10.49 17.66
CA PRO A 129 -18.97 -9.16 17.22
C PRO A 129 -19.33 -8.22 18.37
N SER A 130 -19.36 -8.70 19.62
CA SER A 130 -19.90 -7.97 20.76
C SER A 130 -18.96 -6.88 21.28
N ARG A 131 -17.65 -6.97 21.01
CA ARG A 131 -16.62 -6.10 21.57
C ARG A 131 -15.65 -5.58 20.49
N PRO A 132 -16.11 -4.70 19.58
CA PRO A 132 -15.22 -4.15 18.56
C PRO A 132 -14.18 -3.21 19.16
N CYS A 133 -12.96 -3.22 18.64
CA CYS A 133 -11.97 -2.17 18.93
C CYS A 133 -12.36 -0.90 18.17
N VAL A 134 -12.30 0.27 18.82
CA VAL A 134 -12.82 1.53 18.25
C VAL A 134 -11.77 2.64 18.32
N ALA A 135 -11.54 3.31 17.20
CA ALA A 135 -10.77 4.56 17.12
C ALA A 135 -11.71 5.71 16.76
N SER A 136 -11.70 6.80 17.53
CA SER A 136 -12.51 8.00 17.22
C SER A 136 -11.81 8.85 16.16
N THR A 137 -12.40 8.95 14.96
CA THR A 137 -11.84 9.72 13.84
C THR A 137 -12.86 10.04 12.76
N LYS A 138 -12.69 11.17 12.07
CA LYS A 138 -13.46 11.50 10.86
C LYS A 138 -12.95 10.78 9.61
N ALA A 139 -11.74 10.20 9.65
CA ALA A 139 -11.07 9.49 8.56
C ALA A 139 -11.75 8.15 8.23
N THR A 140 -13.00 8.20 7.76
CA THR A 140 -13.83 7.02 7.48
C THR A 140 -14.24 6.91 6.01
N ASN A 141 -13.92 7.88 5.15
CA ASN A 141 -14.42 7.93 3.76
C ASN A 141 -13.85 6.81 2.90
N GLY A 142 -12.61 6.41 3.17
CA GLY A 142 -12.00 5.24 2.59
C GLY A 142 -10.90 4.71 3.50
N LEU A 143 -10.65 3.41 3.39
CA LEU A 143 -9.71 2.71 4.24
C LEU A 143 -9.04 1.58 3.47
N CYS A 144 -7.82 1.24 3.83
CA CYS A 144 -7.10 0.09 3.31
C CYS A 144 -6.17 -0.50 4.37
N VAL A 145 -6.17 -1.83 4.46
CA VAL A 145 -5.31 -2.59 5.36
C VAL A 145 -4.02 -2.94 4.63
N ASP A 146 -2.90 -2.89 5.35
CA ASP A 146 -1.60 -3.24 4.78
C ASP A 146 -1.47 -4.77 4.58
N PRO A 147 -1.10 -5.23 3.37
CA PRO A 147 -0.89 -6.66 3.09
C PRO A 147 0.28 -7.29 3.84
N PHE A 148 1.31 -6.51 4.18
CA PHE A 148 2.57 -6.97 4.73
C PHE A 148 2.68 -6.73 6.23
N PHE A 149 2.05 -5.67 6.75
CA PHE A 149 2.10 -5.30 8.16
C PHE A 149 0.73 -5.45 8.82
N GLU A 150 0.55 -6.52 9.59
CA GLU A 150 -0.72 -6.93 10.21
C GLU A 150 -1.46 -5.81 10.93
N HIS A 151 -0.72 -4.99 11.67
CA HIS A 151 -1.32 -3.97 12.53
C HIS A 151 -1.42 -2.59 11.86
N ARG A 152 -1.02 -2.44 10.60
CA ARG A 152 -1.01 -1.14 9.91
C ARG A 152 -2.25 -0.98 9.03
N ILE A 153 -2.98 0.11 9.25
CA ILE A 153 -4.08 0.50 8.37
C ILE A 153 -3.94 1.97 7.97
N ALA A 154 -4.43 2.30 6.79
CA ALA A 154 -4.53 3.67 6.31
C ALA A 154 -6.00 4.02 6.07
N SER A 155 -6.34 5.27 6.34
CA SER A 155 -7.70 5.80 6.16
C SER A 155 -7.65 7.26 5.76
N PHE A 156 -8.72 7.81 5.22
CA PHE A 156 -8.73 9.23 4.86
C PHE A 156 -10.08 9.92 5.06
N TYR A 157 -10.03 11.24 5.18
CA TYR A 157 -11.18 12.14 5.14
C TYR A 157 -10.79 13.46 4.52
N MET A 158 -11.56 13.89 3.51
CA MET A 158 -11.23 15.08 2.72
C MET A 158 -9.78 14.99 2.23
N ASN A 159 -8.90 15.90 2.65
CA ASN A 159 -7.49 15.93 2.29
C ASN A 159 -6.56 15.31 3.35
N GLN A 160 -7.09 14.70 4.41
CA GLN A 160 -6.28 14.10 5.48
C GLN A 160 -6.11 12.60 5.24
N LEU A 161 -4.86 12.17 5.10
CA LEU A 161 -4.46 10.77 5.13
C LEU A 161 -4.00 10.42 6.55
N VAL A 162 -4.55 9.38 7.15
CA VAL A 162 -4.27 8.98 8.52
C VAL A 162 -3.81 7.53 8.56
N LEU A 163 -2.63 7.30 9.14
CA LEU A 163 -2.09 5.98 9.43
C LEU A 163 -2.41 5.58 10.86
N TRP A 164 -2.74 4.32 11.07
CA TRP A 164 -3.07 3.76 12.38
C TRP A 164 -2.31 2.48 12.65
N ASP A 165 -2.03 2.24 13.93
CA ASP A 165 -1.58 0.97 14.45
C ASP A 165 -2.72 0.36 15.28
N THR A 166 -3.19 -0.82 14.90
CA THR A 166 -4.29 -1.51 15.59
C THR A 166 -3.94 -1.96 17.01
N ARG A 167 -2.65 -2.04 17.37
CA ARG A 167 -2.21 -2.34 18.74
C ARG A 167 -2.44 -1.16 19.69
N ASN A 168 -2.40 0.06 19.17
CA ASN A 168 -2.70 1.28 19.89
C ASN A 168 -3.79 2.08 19.13
N PHE A 169 -4.99 1.51 19.10
CA PHE A 169 -6.08 2.00 18.26
C PHE A 169 -6.88 3.17 18.85
N GLU A 170 -6.26 3.97 19.72
CA GLU A 170 -6.88 5.17 20.29
C GLU A 170 -6.44 6.44 19.57
N LYS A 171 -5.23 6.44 19.01
CA LYS A 171 -4.59 7.61 18.41
C LYS A 171 -3.99 7.26 17.05
N PRO A 172 -3.99 8.20 16.10
CA PRO A 172 -3.31 8.00 14.83
C PRO A 172 -1.79 7.96 15.04
N VAL A 173 -1.11 7.16 14.23
CA VAL A 173 0.35 7.09 14.22
C VAL A 173 0.92 8.30 13.51
N THR A 174 0.33 8.67 12.37
CA THR A 174 0.74 9.83 11.58
C THR A 174 -0.45 10.34 10.80
N THR A 175 -0.52 11.66 10.62
CA THR A 175 -1.51 12.31 9.74
C THR A 175 -0.79 13.17 8.72
N GLN A 176 -1.07 12.94 7.44
CA GLN A 176 -0.57 13.73 6.32
C GLN A 176 -1.72 14.56 5.73
N ILE A 177 -1.42 15.81 5.33
CA ILE A 177 -2.40 16.73 4.77
C ILE A 177 -2.06 17.01 3.31
N GLU A 178 -3.01 16.72 2.44
CA GLU A 178 -2.92 16.93 1.00
C GLU A 178 -3.43 18.31 0.59
N ASN A 179 -2.97 18.77 -0.58
CA ASN A 179 -3.39 20.04 -1.16
C ASN A 179 -4.82 20.00 -1.75
N SER A 180 -5.37 18.79 -1.94
CA SER A 180 -6.71 18.56 -2.48
C SER A 180 -7.35 17.35 -1.82
N ASN A 181 -8.66 17.18 -1.99
CA ASN A 181 -9.39 16.06 -1.42
C ASN A 181 -8.88 14.74 -1.99
N ILE A 182 -8.59 13.79 -1.10
CA ILE A 182 -8.24 12.42 -1.43
C ILE A 182 -9.48 11.73 -1.99
N VAL A 183 -9.30 11.08 -3.14
CA VAL A 183 -10.33 10.29 -3.81
C VAL A 183 -10.12 8.81 -3.52
N LYS A 184 -8.86 8.37 -3.50
CA LYS A 184 -8.53 6.94 -3.34
C LYS A 184 -7.17 6.75 -2.71
N ILE A 185 -7.07 5.72 -1.88
CA ILE A 185 -5.83 5.20 -1.32
C ILE A 185 -5.76 3.68 -1.53
N ALA A 186 -4.55 3.14 -1.70
CA ALA A 186 -4.34 1.70 -1.87
C ALA A 186 -2.89 1.30 -1.57
N TRP A 187 -2.71 0.34 -0.65
CA TRP A 187 -1.41 -0.29 -0.43
C TRP A 187 -1.01 -1.14 -1.65
N SER A 188 0.28 -1.16 -1.96
CA SER A 188 0.82 -2.10 -2.94
C SER A 188 0.74 -3.52 -2.38
N PRO A 189 0.14 -4.48 -3.11
CA PRO A 189 0.06 -5.89 -2.68
C PRO A 189 1.37 -6.64 -2.88
N THR A 190 2.28 -6.11 -3.70
CA THR A 190 3.55 -6.74 -4.07
C THR A 190 4.74 -6.09 -3.38
N ARG A 191 4.61 -4.81 -2.95
CA ARG A 191 5.70 -4.07 -2.29
C ARG A 191 5.29 -3.58 -0.92
N SER A 192 6.06 -4.00 0.09
CA SER A 192 5.95 -3.50 1.46
C SER A 192 6.18 -1.99 1.52
N ASN A 193 5.45 -1.31 2.41
CA ASN A 193 5.58 0.13 2.73
C ASN A 193 5.12 1.12 1.66
N VAL A 194 4.69 0.66 0.48
CA VAL A 194 4.26 1.57 -0.59
C VAL A 194 2.75 1.77 -0.55
N LEU A 195 2.32 2.99 -0.27
CA LEU A 195 0.92 3.43 -0.34
C LEU A 195 0.72 4.35 -1.55
N GLY A 196 -0.20 3.99 -2.43
CA GLY A 196 -0.67 4.86 -3.50
C GLY A 196 -1.80 5.76 -3.01
N LEU A 197 -1.80 7.03 -3.45
CA LEU A 197 -2.81 8.03 -3.13
C LEU A 197 -3.16 8.83 -4.39
N LEU A 198 -4.44 9.08 -4.61
CA LEU A 198 -4.96 9.93 -5.67
C LEU A 198 -5.84 11.02 -5.06
N THR A 199 -5.56 12.28 -5.42
CA THR A 199 -6.39 13.43 -5.08
C THR A 199 -7.29 13.82 -6.24
N LYS A 200 -8.35 14.58 -5.93
CA LYS A 200 -9.32 15.08 -6.91
C LYS A 200 -8.62 15.99 -7.93
N ASP A 201 -8.99 15.81 -9.21
CA ASP A 201 -8.52 16.60 -10.36
C ASP A 201 -6.99 16.54 -10.55
N SER A 202 -6.34 15.48 -10.07
CA SER A 202 -4.89 15.24 -10.22
C SER A 202 -4.56 14.49 -11.50
N ASN A 203 -3.48 14.88 -12.17
CA ASN A 203 -2.86 14.12 -13.26
C ASN A 203 -1.77 13.14 -12.79
N VAL A 204 -1.46 13.14 -11.49
CA VAL A 204 -0.45 12.29 -10.87
C VAL A 204 -1.04 11.40 -9.78
N VAL A 205 -0.44 10.23 -9.59
CA VAL A 205 -0.64 9.39 -8.41
C VAL A 205 0.55 9.62 -7.48
N LYS A 206 0.26 9.96 -6.22
CA LYS A 206 1.28 10.08 -5.17
C LYS A 206 1.57 8.71 -4.60
N LEU A 207 2.84 8.41 -4.39
CA LEU A 207 3.31 7.20 -3.71
C LEU A 207 4.01 7.64 -2.43
N TYR A 208 3.54 7.12 -1.31
CA TYR A 208 4.16 7.26 -0.01
C TYR A 208 4.92 5.99 0.33
N ASP A 209 6.21 6.11 0.64
CA ASP A 209 6.99 5.05 1.26
C ASP A 209 7.00 5.27 2.78
N VAL A 210 6.33 4.39 3.50
CA VAL A 210 6.16 4.46 4.96
C VAL A 210 7.30 3.73 5.64
N GLN A 211 8.29 4.50 6.10
CA GLN A 211 9.46 3.98 6.77
C GLN A 211 9.20 3.84 8.25
N HIS A 212 9.46 2.64 8.78
CA HIS A 212 9.49 2.42 10.21
C HIS A 212 10.94 2.59 10.68
N PRO A 213 11.22 3.47 11.66
CA PRO A 213 12.54 3.55 12.27
C PRO A 213 12.84 2.20 12.93
N GLN A 214 13.81 1.47 12.39
CA GLN A 214 14.31 0.25 13.04
C GLN A 214 15.41 0.66 14.02
N GLY A 215 15.21 0.43 15.31
CA GLY A 215 16.29 0.39 16.30
C GLY A 215 16.60 1.63 17.12
N VAL A 216 15.79 2.72 17.05
CA VAL A 216 16.03 3.93 17.85
C VAL A 216 14.75 4.35 18.57
N ALA A 217 14.57 3.91 19.82
CA ALA A 217 13.46 4.20 20.74
C ALA A 217 12.02 3.95 20.19
N ASP A 218 11.16 3.31 20.98
CA ASP A 218 9.76 3.03 20.61
C ASP A 218 8.89 4.29 20.35
N ASP A 219 9.45 5.50 20.48
CA ASP A 219 8.76 6.80 20.41
C ASP A 219 8.97 7.58 19.08
N VAL A 220 9.68 7.03 18.09
CA VAL A 220 9.90 7.76 16.82
C VAL A 220 8.75 7.52 15.83
N GLU A 221 8.04 8.59 15.47
CA GLU A 221 6.96 8.55 14.47
C GLU A 221 7.50 8.09 13.09
N PRO A 222 6.77 7.21 12.37
CA PRO A 222 7.21 6.75 11.06
C PRO A 222 7.22 7.90 10.06
N THR A 223 8.28 7.95 9.25
CA THR A 223 8.41 8.97 8.20
C THR A 223 7.77 8.48 6.91
N MET A 224 7.10 9.39 6.21
CA MET A 224 6.47 9.11 4.92
C MET A 224 7.22 9.86 3.83
N VAL A 225 7.94 9.13 2.98
CA VAL A 225 8.67 9.73 1.86
C VAL A 225 7.75 9.80 0.66
N GLU A 226 7.42 11.02 0.23
CA GLU A 226 6.56 11.26 -0.93
C GLU A 226 7.35 11.17 -2.25
N ARG A 227 6.70 10.58 -3.25
CA ARG A 227 7.05 10.74 -4.66
C ARG A 227 5.79 10.74 -5.51
N THR A 228 5.88 11.30 -6.72
CA THR A 228 4.77 11.29 -7.68
C THR A 228 5.12 10.41 -8.88
N VAL A 229 4.08 9.83 -9.49
CA VAL A 229 4.14 9.20 -10.81
C VAL A 229 3.04 9.77 -11.68
N GLN A 230 3.32 9.91 -12.98
CA GLN A 230 2.37 10.44 -13.95
C GLN A 230 2.07 9.35 -14.99
N PRO A 231 0.95 8.61 -14.85
CA PRO A 231 0.66 7.48 -15.74
C PRO A 231 0.43 7.89 -17.20
N PHE A 232 -0.22 9.04 -17.42
CA PHE A 232 -0.56 9.52 -18.76
C PHE A 232 0.38 10.65 -19.22
N PRO A 233 0.90 10.58 -20.46
CA PRO A 233 1.57 11.73 -21.06
C PRO A 233 0.56 12.89 -21.21
N SER A 234 1.05 14.14 -21.22
CA SER A 234 0.24 15.36 -21.46
C SER A 234 -0.72 15.82 -20.35
N ALA A 235 -0.42 15.51 -19.08
CA ALA A 235 -1.15 16.04 -17.91
C ALA A 235 -2.67 15.75 -17.89
N VAL A 236 -3.08 14.63 -18.49
CA VAL A 236 -4.47 14.16 -18.42
C VAL A 236 -4.81 13.74 -16.99
N MET A 237 -5.99 14.14 -16.51
CA MET A 237 -6.46 13.83 -15.16
C MET A 237 -6.72 12.33 -14.98
N VAL A 238 -6.23 11.79 -13.88
CA VAL A 238 -6.42 10.41 -13.46
C VAL A 238 -7.70 10.34 -12.62
N SER A 239 -8.62 9.45 -12.99
CA SER A 239 -9.88 9.21 -12.26
C SER A 239 -9.73 8.10 -11.21
N SER A 240 -8.90 7.09 -11.50
CA SER A 240 -8.59 6.00 -10.57
C SER A 240 -7.30 5.28 -10.94
N PHE A 241 -6.80 4.47 -10.02
CA PHE A 241 -5.69 3.55 -10.26
C PHE A 241 -5.87 2.23 -9.51
N ALA A 242 -5.16 1.18 -9.92
CA ALA A 242 -5.09 -0.09 -9.23
C ALA A 242 -3.68 -0.69 -9.35
N TRP A 243 -3.15 -1.22 -8.24
CA TRP A 243 -1.91 -1.97 -8.27
C TRP A 243 -2.10 -3.31 -8.95
N HIS A 244 -1.09 -3.78 -9.66
CA HIS A 244 -1.08 -5.14 -10.15
C HIS A 244 -0.91 -6.12 -8.96
N PRO A 245 -1.67 -7.22 -8.89
CA PRO A 245 -1.68 -8.10 -7.72
C PRO A 245 -0.44 -8.99 -7.56
N HIS A 246 0.30 -9.26 -8.64
CA HIS A 246 1.43 -10.21 -8.64
C HIS A 246 2.75 -9.56 -9.08
N ASP A 247 2.74 -8.87 -10.21
CA ASP A 247 3.89 -8.10 -10.72
C ASP A 247 4.18 -6.86 -9.88
N GLU A 248 5.40 -6.80 -9.34
CA GLU A 248 5.92 -5.58 -8.71
C GLU A 248 6.00 -4.43 -9.72
N ASN A 249 5.90 -3.19 -9.21
CA ASN A 249 6.13 -1.97 -10.01
C ASN A 249 5.17 -1.80 -11.19
N ARG A 250 3.98 -2.40 -11.14
CA ARG A 250 2.98 -2.29 -12.20
C ARG A 250 1.66 -1.80 -11.63
N MET A 251 1.02 -0.87 -12.32
CA MET A 251 -0.28 -0.33 -11.94
C MET A 251 -1.13 -0.03 -13.17
N LEU A 252 -2.42 -0.24 -13.07
CA LEU A 252 -3.39 0.24 -14.04
C LEU A 252 -3.84 1.65 -13.62
N ALA A 253 -3.85 2.60 -14.54
CA ALA A 253 -4.43 3.92 -14.31
C ALA A 253 -5.52 4.21 -15.34
N VAL A 254 -6.52 4.99 -14.94
CA VAL A 254 -7.69 5.31 -15.77
C VAL A 254 -7.91 6.81 -15.76
N THR A 255 -8.32 7.37 -16.90
CA THR A 255 -8.69 8.79 -17.03
C THR A 255 -10.18 9.01 -16.78
N SER A 256 -10.60 10.26 -16.59
CA SER A 256 -12.02 10.61 -16.54
C SER A 256 -12.75 10.36 -17.87
N GLY A 257 -12.01 10.32 -19.00
CA GLY A 257 -12.53 9.99 -20.33
C GLY A 257 -12.61 8.50 -20.64
N GLY A 258 -12.32 7.61 -19.68
CA GLY A 258 -12.40 6.16 -19.86
C GLY A 258 -11.17 5.50 -20.51
N SER A 259 -10.12 6.26 -20.83
CA SER A 259 -8.86 5.69 -21.30
C SER A 259 -8.16 4.97 -20.17
N THR A 260 -7.60 3.79 -20.44
CA THR A 260 -6.86 2.99 -19.47
C THR A 260 -5.41 2.82 -19.94
N ILE A 261 -4.47 2.78 -19.01
CA ILE A 261 -3.06 2.51 -19.30
C ILE A 261 -2.47 1.57 -18.25
N ASP A 262 -1.69 0.61 -18.73
CA ASP A 262 -0.83 -0.22 -17.91
C ASP A 262 0.52 0.49 -17.72
N TYR A 263 0.78 0.97 -16.52
CA TYR A 263 1.89 1.83 -16.18
C TYR A 263 2.92 1.10 -15.30
N THR A 264 4.19 1.22 -15.69
CA THR A 264 5.32 0.72 -14.89
C THR A 264 5.83 1.81 -13.96
N VAL A 265 5.71 1.57 -12.65
CA VAL A 265 6.25 2.41 -11.58
C VAL A 265 7.74 2.14 -11.42
N PHE A 266 8.57 3.02 -11.98
CA PHE A 266 10.02 2.87 -11.86
C PHE A 266 10.51 3.15 -10.43
N ASP A 267 11.32 2.27 -9.89
CA ASP A 267 12.09 2.55 -8.68
C ASP A 267 13.10 3.67 -8.91
N ARG A 268 13.34 4.48 -7.87
CA ARG A 268 14.47 5.43 -7.90
C ARG A 268 15.74 4.60 -7.97
N ILE A 269 16.59 4.94 -8.93
CA ILE A 269 17.97 4.47 -8.90
C ILE A 269 18.64 5.26 -7.77
N THR A 270 19.10 4.56 -6.73
CA THR A 270 19.89 5.21 -5.68
C THR A 270 21.36 5.04 -5.98
N LEU A 271 22.10 6.13 -5.77
CA LEU A 271 23.55 6.18 -5.84
C LEU A 271 24.08 6.11 -4.42
N ASN A 272 24.91 5.12 -4.14
CA ASN A 272 25.61 5.00 -2.87
C ASN A 272 27.11 5.07 -3.11
N TRP A 273 27.81 5.84 -2.29
CA TRP A 273 29.27 5.94 -2.32
C TRP A 273 29.83 5.18 -1.13
N SER A 274 30.69 4.20 -1.37
CA SER A 274 31.34 3.43 -0.31
C SER A 274 32.66 4.09 0.14
N PRO A 275 33.11 3.89 1.39
CA PRO A 275 34.40 4.37 1.87
C PRO A 275 35.61 3.99 0.97
N PRO A 276 35.64 2.82 0.30
CA PRO A 276 36.68 2.51 -0.68
C PRO A 276 36.51 3.20 -2.05
N SER A 277 35.70 4.25 -2.18
CA SER A 277 35.41 4.94 -3.45
C SER A 277 34.73 4.06 -4.49
N GLU A 278 33.81 3.19 -4.06
CA GLU A 278 32.95 2.46 -5.00
C GLU A 278 31.63 3.23 -5.12
N LEU A 279 31.29 3.64 -6.33
CA LEU A 279 30.00 4.21 -6.65
C LEU A 279 29.05 3.10 -7.11
N VAL A 280 27.95 2.94 -6.39
CA VAL A 280 27.01 1.85 -6.60
C VAL A 280 25.63 2.39 -7.00
N TRP A 281 25.11 1.92 -8.14
CA TRP A 281 23.74 2.14 -8.58
C TRP A 281 22.90 0.95 -8.14
N THR A 282 21.83 1.22 -7.40
CA THR A 282 20.84 0.19 -7.07
C THR A 282 19.46 0.60 -7.58
N GLN A 283 18.71 -0.38 -8.08
CA GLN A 283 17.31 -0.21 -8.48
C GLN A 283 16.47 -1.20 -7.70
N GLY A 284 15.73 -0.70 -6.71
CA GLY A 284 15.02 -1.55 -5.77
C GLY A 284 15.99 -2.50 -5.03
N ARG A 285 15.84 -3.81 -5.21
CA ARG A 285 16.71 -4.83 -4.61
C ARG A 285 17.87 -5.28 -5.50
N LYS A 286 18.01 -4.71 -6.70
CA LYS A 286 19.03 -5.11 -7.66
C LYS A 286 20.21 -4.13 -7.63
N LEU A 287 21.41 -4.68 -7.50
CA LEU A 287 22.64 -3.96 -7.84
C LEU A 287 22.68 -3.83 -9.36
N VAL A 288 22.58 -2.60 -9.88
CA VAL A 288 22.56 -2.35 -11.32
C VAL A 288 23.99 -2.20 -11.83
N HIS A 289 24.80 -1.44 -11.10
CA HIS A 289 26.17 -1.14 -11.50
C HIS A 289 27.01 -0.82 -10.27
N CYS A 290 28.28 -1.21 -10.31
CA CYS A 290 29.30 -0.81 -9.35
C CYS A 290 30.44 -0.25 -10.18
N TRP A 291 30.83 0.99 -9.91
CA TRP A 291 31.93 1.67 -10.56
C TRP A 291 33.00 1.93 -9.51
N ASP A 292 34.16 1.34 -9.70
CA ASP A 292 35.26 1.41 -8.75
C ASP A 292 36.62 1.33 -9.46
N ASP A 293 37.70 1.32 -8.68
CA ASP A 293 39.08 1.34 -9.19
C ASP A 293 39.51 0.07 -9.95
N ARG A 294 38.64 -0.94 -10.09
CA ARG A 294 38.83 -2.09 -10.99
C ARG A 294 38.40 -1.78 -12.42
N ASP A 295 37.58 -0.76 -12.64
CA ASP A 295 37.16 -0.33 -13.97
C ASP A 295 38.23 0.59 -14.59
N ASN A 296 38.67 0.27 -15.82
CA ASN A 296 39.62 1.11 -16.57
C ASN A 296 39.13 2.56 -16.74
N SER A 297 37.81 2.78 -16.73
CA SER A 297 37.22 4.12 -16.81
C SER A 297 37.33 4.92 -15.51
N TYR A 298 37.51 4.26 -14.36
CA TYR A 298 37.66 4.91 -13.06
C TYR A 298 39.07 5.50 -12.88
N GLU A 299 40.10 4.87 -13.46
CA GLU A 299 41.47 5.41 -13.43
C GLU A 299 41.59 6.78 -14.13
N LEU A 300 40.74 7.01 -15.15
CA LEU A 300 40.65 8.28 -15.87
C LEU A 300 40.02 9.41 -15.03
N SER A 301 39.28 9.09 -13.97
CA SER A 301 38.62 10.09 -13.12
C SER A 301 39.60 10.92 -12.29
N GLY A 302 40.81 10.40 -12.05
CA GLY A 302 41.81 11.06 -11.21
C GLY A 302 41.38 11.21 -9.74
N ASP A 303 40.47 10.36 -9.26
CA ASP A 303 39.92 10.43 -7.90
C ASP A 303 41.02 10.53 -6.82
N ILE A 304 41.00 11.64 -6.08
CA ILE A 304 41.97 11.94 -5.04
C ILE A 304 41.89 10.95 -3.88
N ALA A 305 40.71 10.41 -3.56
CA ALA A 305 40.52 9.46 -2.48
C ALA A 305 41.22 8.12 -2.79
N VAL A 306 41.06 7.60 -4.02
CA VAL A 306 41.77 6.39 -4.49
C VAL A 306 43.27 6.63 -4.52
N LYS A 307 43.71 7.81 -4.99
CA LYS A 307 45.12 8.20 -5.03
C LYS A 307 45.73 8.31 -3.63
N MET A 308 45.02 8.91 -2.68
CA MET A 308 45.43 9.02 -1.28
C MET A 308 45.49 7.65 -0.61
N ARG A 309 44.51 6.76 -0.86
CA ARG A 309 44.53 5.37 -0.38
C ARG A 309 45.73 4.59 -0.91
N LYS A 310 45.98 4.61 -2.22
CA LYS A 310 47.15 3.94 -2.84
C LYS A 310 48.46 4.47 -2.26
N ARG A 311 48.57 5.80 -2.08
CA ARG A 311 49.73 6.44 -1.44
C ARG A 311 49.91 6.02 0.02
N ALA A 312 48.85 6.00 0.82
CA ALA A 312 48.90 5.55 2.21
C ALA A 312 49.34 4.09 2.32
N LEU A 313 48.84 3.20 1.46
CA LEU A 313 49.27 1.79 1.39
C LEU A 313 50.74 1.64 0.99
N LEU A 314 51.23 2.53 0.12
CA LEU A 314 52.63 2.60 -0.29
C LEU A 314 53.52 3.34 0.73
N GLY A 315 52.99 3.71 1.90
CA GLY A 315 53.74 4.38 2.96
C GLY A 315 54.05 5.86 2.68
N TYR A 316 53.37 6.49 1.73
CA TYR A 316 53.48 7.94 1.50
C TYR A 316 52.74 8.68 2.62
N GLY A 317 53.49 9.15 3.60
CA GLY A 317 53.01 9.91 4.76
C GLY A 317 54.13 10.02 5.80
N LEU A 318 53.95 10.86 6.81
CA LEU A 318 54.81 10.80 8.00
C LEU A 318 54.64 9.40 8.62
N GLU A 319 55.73 8.76 9.04
CA GLU A 319 55.67 7.50 9.80
C GLU A 319 54.81 7.71 11.05
N VAL A 320 53.52 7.41 10.96
CA VAL A 320 52.63 7.46 12.11
C VAL A 320 52.87 6.19 12.91
N CYS A 321 53.29 6.35 14.17
CA CYS A 321 53.37 5.27 15.15
C CYS A 321 52.20 4.29 15.01
N LYS A 322 52.49 3.00 15.08
CA LYS A 322 51.61 1.83 14.84
C LYS A 322 50.28 1.78 15.61
N CYS A 323 49.90 2.81 16.37
CA CYS A 323 48.66 2.88 17.13
C CYS A 323 47.41 3.24 16.30
N CYS A 324 47.53 3.77 15.08
CA CYS A 324 46.37 4.19 14.25
C CYS A 324 45.95 3.17 13.17
N MET A 325 46.40 1.91 13.27
CA MET A 325 46.22 0.87 12.26
C MET A 325 44.89 0.07 12.21
N PRO A 326 43.73 0.43 12.82
CA PRO A 326 42.52 -0.37 12.61
C PRO A 326 41.92 -0.27 11.19
N TYR A 327 42.17 0.81 10.44
CA TYR A 327 41.43 1.08 9.20
C TYR A 327 42.07 0.52 7.91
N ALA A 328 43.35 0.14 7.92
CA ALA A 328 44.06 -0.24 6.70
C ALA A 328 44.11 -1.76 6.42
N GLN A 329 43.78 -2.62 7.39
CA GLN A 329 43.94 -4.09 7.26
C GLN A 329 42.72 -4.92 7.70
N ALA A 330 41.63 -4.32 8.17
CA ALA A 330 40.53 -5.07 8.78
C ALA A 330 39.30 -5.23 7.86
N TYR A 331 39.44 -5.87 6.70
CA TYR A 331 38.30 -6.55 6.05
C TYR A 331 38.78 -7.84 5.38
N PRO A 332 38.69 -9.00 6.05
CA PRO A 332 38.80 -10.27 5.36
C PRO A 332 37.59 -10.43 4.44
N LYS A 333 37.81 -11.12 3.31
CA LYS A 333 36.81 -11.47 2.30
C LYS A 333 35.58 -12.16 2.92
N THR A 334 34.58 -11.41 3.35
CA THR A 334 33.27 -11.97 3.66
C THR A 334 32.50 -12.05 2.36
N THR A 335 32.35 -13.27 1.85
CA THR A 335 31.32 -13.60 0.88
C THR A 335 30.00 -13.01 1.40
N MET A 336 29.36 -12.11 0.65
CA MET A 336 28.00 -11.66 0.97
C MET A 336 27.06 -12.88 0.91
N ARG A 337 26.92 -13.60 2.02
CA ARG A 337 25.64 -14.19 2.37
C ARG A 337 24.78 -13.04 2.86
N VAL A 338 23.70 -12.79 2.13
CA VAL A 338 22.61 -11.93 2.59
C VAL A 338 22.03 -12.57 3.84
N THR A 339 22.57 -12.18 4.99
CA THR A 339 21.95 -12.42 6.29
C THR A 339 21.88 -11.09 7.01
N ARG A 340 20.64 -10.67 7.23
CA ARG A 340 20.26 -9.57 8.13
C ARG A 340 21.13 -9.58 9.38
N ARG A 341 21.77 -8.45 9.70
CA ARG A 341 21.91 -7.94 11.07
C ARG A 341 22.53 -6.54 11.10
N CYS A 342 21.81 -5.64 11.78
CA CYS A 342 22.25 -4.50 12.61
C CYS A 342 23.03 -3.39 11.88
N HIS A 343 22.78 -2.10 12.10
CA HIS A 343 22.72 -1.43 13.39
C HIS A 343 21.84 -0.19 13.40
#